data_AF-A0A5S5MES3-F1
#
_entry.id   AF-A0A5S5MES3-F1
#
_cell.length_a   1.000
_cell.length_b   1.000
_cell.length_c   1.000
_cell.angle_alpha   90.00
_cell.angle_beta   90.00
_cell.angle_gamma   90.00
#
_symmetry.space_group_name_H-M   'P 1'
#
loop_
_entity.id
_entity.type
_entity.pdbx_description
1 polymer ?
#
loop_
_entity_poly.entity_id
_entity_poly.type
_entity_poly.pdbx_seq_one_letter_code
_entity_poly.pdbx_strand_id
1 'polypeptide(L)'
;MKKKKGFFLAVTGAALLLFAAAVALAGAIKTEVDDVIQMKTPIYEEHERPLVTFTHKLHSEDYGISCGTCHHDDKGQPLELVMGDPVQSCAACHSIPGQRPRGDKTPKLDFHAEAMHDSCRSCHAQFNREKGERIAPIMCNQCHTN
;
A
#
# COMPACT_ATOMS: atom_id res chain seq x y z
N MET A 1 -38.92 17.02 43.91
CA MET A 1 -37.58 16.87 43.30
C MET A 1 -37.35 15.42 42.83
N LYS A 2 -37.92 14.97 41.69
CA LYS A 2 -37.75 13.58 41.20
C LYS A 2 -37.44 13.46 39.69
N LYS A 3 -37.54 14.54 38.91
CA LYS A 3 -37.39 14.52 37.43
C LYS A 3 -35.94 14.61 36.91
N LYS A 4 -34.94 14.95 37.74
CA LYS A 4 -33.56 15.18 37.29
C LYS A 4 -32.72 13.90 37.10
N LYS A 5 -33.03 12.80 37.80
CA LYS A 5 -32.26 11.54 37.72
C LYS A 5 -32.52 10.75 36.42
N GLY A 6 -33.76 10.77 35.90
CA GLY A 6 -34.10 10.09 34.65
C GLY A 6 -33.54 10.78 33.40
N PHE A 7 -33.44 12.11 33.41
CA PHE A 7 -32.87 12.88 32.30
C PHE A 7 -31.34 12.67 32.18
N PHE A 8 -30.62 12.63 33.29
CA PHE A 8 -29.17 12.38 33.28
C PHE A 8 -28.81 10.95 32.85
N LEU A 9 -29.57 9.92 33.24
CA LEU A 9 -29.35 8.54 32.79
C LEU A 9 -29.65 8.33 31.30
N ALA A 10 -30.65 9.03 30.75
CA ALA A 10 -30.99 8.95 29.33
C ALA A 10 -29.93 9.62 28.44
N VAL A 11 -29.37 10.75 28.88
CA VAL A 11 -28.34 11.49 28.13
C VAL A 11 -26.99 10.74 28.13
N THR A 12 -26.60 10.11 29.25
CA THR A 12 -25.37 9.29 29.29
C THR A 12 -25.50 7.99 28.50
N GLY A 13 -26.67 7.34 28.52
CA GLY A 13 -26.95 6.16 27.70
C GLY A 13 -26.95 6.46 26.20
N ALA A 14 -27.55 7.58 25.78
CA ALA A 14 -27.52 8.02 24.38
C ALA A 14 -26.10 8.40 23.92
N ALA A 15 -25.30 9.05 24.76
CA ALA A 15 -23.91 9.39 24.45
C ALA A 15 -23.01 8.14 24.32
N LEU A 16 -23.20 7.13 25.19
CA LEU A 16 -22.49 5.84 25.09
C LEU A 16 -22.88 5.05 23.85
N LEU A 17 -24.17 5.04 23.48
CA LEU A 17 -24.64 4.39 22.25
C LEU A 17 -24.15 5.10 20.98
N LEU A 18 -24.11 6.43 20.98
CA LEU A 18 -23.56 7.20 19.85
C LEU A 18 -22.05 7.01 19.72
N PHE A 19 -21.32 6.92 20.84
CA PHE A 19 -19.89 6.63 20.83
C PHE A 19 -19.59 5.20 20.35
N ALA A 20 -20.36 4.21 20.82
CA ALA A 20 -20.24 2.83 20.34
C ALA A 20 -20.58 2.71 18.84
N ALA A 21 -21.61 3.42 18.36
CA ALA A 21 -21.95 3.46 16.94
C ALA A 21 -20.85 4.12 16.09
N ALA A 22 -20.22 5.20 16.58
CA ALA A 22 -19.11 5.85 15.89
C ALA A 22 -17.85 4.96 15.80
N VAL A 23 -17.52 4.22 16.87
CA VAL A 23 -16.41 3.26 16.87
C VAL A 23 -16.69 2.08 15.94
N ALA A 24 -17.93 1.58 15.90
CA ALA A 24 -18.33 0.53 14.96
C ALA A 24 -18.27 0.98 13.50
N LEU A 25 -18.60 2.25 13.22
CA LEU A 25 -18.56 2.80 11.86
C LEU A 25 -17.13 3.06 11.37
N ALA A 26 -16.21 3.45 12.27
CA ALA A 26 -14.80 3.65 11.94
C ALA A 26 -14.08 2.34 11.52
N GLY A 27 -14.47 1.20 12.11
CA GLY A 27 -13.97 -0.12 11.71
C GLY A 27 -14.59 -0.68 10.42
N ALA A 28 -15.56 0.02 9.81
CA ALA A 28 -16.30 -0.44 8.63
C ALA A 28 -15.96 0.33 7.34
N ILE A 29 -15.05 1.32 7.39
CA ILE A 29 -14.60 2.04 6.19
C ILE A 29 -13.61 1.15 5.45
N LYS A 30 -14.13 0.29 4.57
CA LYS A 30 -13.32 -0.44 3.60
C LYS A 30 -13.06 0.44 2.38
N THR A 31 -11.80 0.61 2.02
CA THR A 31 -11.42 1.25 0.75
C THR A 31 -11.68 0.29 -0.40
N GLU A 32 -12.20 0.81 -1.52
CA GLU A 32 -12.20 0.06 -2.77
C GLU A 32 -10.74 -0.15 -3.23
N VAL A 33 -10.44 -1.35 -3.72
CA VAL A 33 -9.12 -1.74 -4.21
C VAL A 33 -9.28 -2.20 -5.65
N ASP A 34 -8.54 -1.57 -6.55
CA ASP A 34 -8.59 -1.92 -7.98
C ASP A 34 -7.88 -3.25 -8.25
N ASP A 35 -8.49 -4.11 -9.07
CA ASP A 35 -7.88 -5.37 -9.52
C ASP A 35 -6.57 -5.12 -10.29
N VAL A 36 -6.51 -4.00 -11.02
CA VAL A 36 -5.38 -3.55 -11.83
C VAL A 36 -5.12 -2.08 -11.55
N ILE A 37 -3.90 -1.76 -11.16
CA ILE A 37 -3.45 -0.44 -10.76
C ILE A 37 -2.45 0.09 -11.78
N GLN A 38 -2.68 1.29 -12.30
CA GLN A 38 -1.62 2.03 -12.97
C GLN A 38 -0.70 2.63 -11.91
N MET A 39 0.60 2.32 -11.96
CA MET A 39 1.60 2.86 -11.03
C MET A 39 1.91 4.33 -11.35
N LYS A 40 0.91 5.19 -11.17
CA LYS A 40 0.95 6.63 -11.39
C LYS A 40 0.91 7.33 -10.05
N THR A 41 1.87 8.21 -9.81
CA THR A 41 1.94 9.03 -8.59
C THR A 41 2.26 10.48 -8.97
N PRO A 42 1.71 11.47 -8.24
CA PRO A 42 1.89 12.89 -8.57
C PRO A 42 3.31 13.41 -8.34
N ILE A 43 4.21 12.63 -7.70
CA ILE A 43 5.60 13.07 -7.48
C ILE A 43 6.43 13.10 -8.78
N TYR A 44 5.92 12.54 -9.88
CA TYR A 44 6.55 12.58 -11.20
C TYR A 44 5.85 13.60 -12.08
N GLU A 45 6.57 14.66 -12.44
CA GLU A 45 6.13 15.62 -13.47
C GLU A 45 6.17 14.98 -14.86
N GLU A 46 7.26 14.27 -15.15
CA GLU A 46 7.48 13.52 -16.39
C GLU A 46 7.93 12.09 -16.07
N HIS A 47 7.61 11.17 -16.96
CA HIS A 47 7.97 9.76 -16.82
C HIS A 47 9.00 9.38 -17.87
N GLU A 48 10.20 8.98 -17.45
CA GLU A 48 11.26 8.48 -18.35
C GLU A 48 10.89 7.15 -19.00
N ARG A 49 9.94 6.42 -18.40
CA ARG A 49 9.48 5.11 -18.83
C ARG A 49 7.95 5.05 -18.82
N PRO A 50 7.36 4.15 -19.60
CA PRO A 50 5.92 3.87 -19.55
C PRO A 50 5.46 3.51 -18.14
N LEU A 51 4.21 3.84 -17.82
CA LEU A 51 3.61 3.45 -16.54
C LEU A 51 3.56 1.93 -16.44
N VAL A 52 3.91 1.42 -15.26
CA VAL A 52 3.76 -0.01 -14.97
C VAL A 52 2.28 -0.27 -14.68
N THR A 53 1.70 -1.21 -15.42
CA THR A 53 0.39 -1.77 -15.11
C THR A 53 0.57 -2.92 -14.13
N PHE A 54 0.12 -2.74 -12.89
CA PHE A 54 0.25 -3.74 -11.83
C PHE A 54 -1.08 -4.49 -11.62
N THR A 55 -1.05 -5.81 -11.73
CA THR A 55 -2.21 -6.66 -11.49
C THR A 55 -2.32 -7.02 -10.00
N HIS A 56 -2.84 -6.08 -9.19
CA HIS A 56 -2.92 -6.23 -7.73
C HIS A 56 -3.64 -7.51 -7.32
N LYS A 57 -4.82 -7.78 -7.89
CA LYS A 57 -5.60 -8.99 -7.59
C LYS A 57 -4.85 -10.29 -7.89
N LEU A 58 -4.12 -10.33 -9.01
CA LEU A 58 -3.34 -11.50 -9.38
C LEU A 58 -2.26 -11.81 -8.32
N HIS A 59 -1.61 -10.78 -7.78
CA HIS A 59 -0.60 -10.95 -6.73
C HIS A 59 -1.23 -11.33 -5.39
N SER A 60 -2.30 -10.64 -4.97
CA SER A 60 -2.89 -10.83 -3.64
C SER A 60 -3.76 -12.08 -3.54
N GLU A 61 -4.59 -12.35 -4.55
CA GLU A 61 -5.58 -13.45 -4.52
C GLU A 61 -5.04 -14.70 -5.21
N ASP A 62 -4.69 -14.60 -6.50
CA ASP A 62 -4.35 -15.79 -7.30
C ASP A 62 -3.00 -16.38 -6.90
N TYR A 63 -2.01 -15.52 -6.62
CA TYR A 63 -0.68 -15.94 -6.14
C TYR A 63 -0.60 -16.05 -4.62
N GLY A 64 -1.60 -15.55 -3.90
CA GLY A 64 -1.67 -15.63 -2.43
C GLY A 64 -0.54 -14.90 -1.72
N ILE A 65 0.02 -13.85 -2.33
CA ILE A 65 1.09 -13.06 -1.72
C ILE A 65 0.51 -12.22 -0.57
N SER A 66 1.14 -12.26 0.59
CA SER A 66 0.66 -11.53 1.76
C SER A 66 0.74 -10.01 1.54
N CYS A 67 -0.22 -9.27 2.10
CA CYS A 67 -0.26 -7.81 1.99
C CYS A 67 1.05 -7.16 2.50
N GLY A 68 1.60 -7.72 3.58
CA GLY A 68 2.85 -7.28 4.21
C GLY A 68 4.10 -7.48 3.34
N THR A 69 4.03 -8.24 2.25
CA THR A 69 5.14 -8.37 1.30
C THR A 69 5.44 -7.04 0.59
N CYS A 70 4.40 -6.21 0.38
CA CYS A 70 4.53 -4.89 -0.25
C CYS A 70 4.25 -3.75 0.73
N HIS A 71 3.21 -3.89 1.57
CA HIS A 71 2.81 -2.88 2.52
C HIS A 71 3.58 -3.05 3.83
N HIS A 72 4.49 -2.12 4.09
CA HIS A 72 5.31 -2.12 5.28
C HIS A 72 5.18 -0.79 6.05
N ASP A 73 5.61 -0.78 7.30
CA ASP A 73 5.71 0.42 8.11
C ASP A 73 6.96 1.26 7.77
N ASP A 74 7.17 2.35 8.49
CA ASP A 74 8.32 3.25 8.33
C ASP A 74 9.68 2.60 8.66
N LYS A 75 9.67 1.40 9.25
CA LYS A 75 10.85 0.60 9.58
C LYS A 75 11.02 -0.60 8.66
N GLY A 76 10.20 -0.70 7.61
CA GLY A 76 10.21 -1.83 6.68
C GLY A 76 9.66 -3.12 7.27
N GLN A 77 8.94 -3.07 8.40
CA GLN A 77 8.26 -4.24 8.93
C GLN A 77 6.96 -4.49 8.18
N PRO A 78 6.65 -5.74 7.81
CA PRO A 78 5.43 -6.08 7.09
C PRO A 78 4.20 -5.68 7.90
N LEU A 79 3.21 -5.07 7.24
CA LEU A 79 1.91 -4.78 7.83
C LEU A 79 1.00 -6.00 7.72
N GLU A 80 0.28 -6.27 8.82
CA GLU A 80 -0.80 -7.26 8.86
C GLU A 80 -2.10 -6.58 8.43
N LEU A 81 -2.48 -6.73 7.16
CA LEU A 81 -3.63 -6.08 6.55
C LEU A 81 -4.61 -7.12 6.00
N VAL A 82 -5.88 -6.72 5.91
CA VAL A 82 -6.91 -7.42 5.14
C VAL A 82 -7.42 -6.55 3.99
N MET A 83 -8.06 -7.17 3.00
CA MET A 83 -8.60 -6.46 1.85
C MET A 83 -9.59 -5.36 2.26
N GLY A 84 -9.30 -4.15 1.78
CA GLY A 84 -10.06 -2.94 2.07
C GLY A 84 -9.53 -2.14 3.27
N ASP A 85 -8.50 -2.61 3.97
CA ASP A 85 -7.82 -1.78 4.96
C ASP A 85 -7.14 -0.58 4.27
N PRO A 86 -7.16 0.61 4.92
CA PRO A 86 -6.54 1.79 4.35
C PRO A 86 -5.01 1.61 4.30
N VAL A 87 -4.43 1.93 3.14
CA VAL A 87 -2.98 1.89 2.91
C VAL A 87 -2.48 3.25 2.41
N GLN A 88 -1.20 3.53 2.63
CA GLN A 88 -0.54 4.72 2.10
C GLN A 88 0.19 4.40 0.79
N SER A 89 0.28 5.40 -0.09
CA SER A 89 1.13 5.31 -1.29
C SER A 89 2.60 5.19 -0.89
N CYS A 90 3.38 4.40 -1.63
CA CYS A 90 4.84 4.33 -1.47
C CYS A 90 5.49 5.72 -1.49
N ALA A 91 4.96 6.61 -2.34
CA ALA A 91 5.43 7.98 -2.52
C ALA A 91 5.22 8.89 -1.28
N ALA A 92 4.44 8.46 -0.29
CA ALA A 92 4.28 9.19 0.96
C ALA A 92 5.58 9.23 1.78
N CYS A 93 6.41 8.18 1.68
CA CYS A 93 7.69 8.08 2.38
C CYS A 93 8.88 8.00 1.41
N HIS A 94 8.74 7.27 0.31
CA HIS A 94 9.72 7.19 -0.78
C HIS A 94 9.47 8.31 -1.77
N SER A 95 9.67 9.56 -1.33
CA SER A 95 9.11 10.75 -1.98
C SER A 95 9.97 11.34 -3.09
N ILE A 96 11.22 10.90 -3.25
CA ILE A 96 12.10 11.44 -4.28
C ILE A 96 11.84 10.70 -5.60
N PRO A 97 11.42 11.37 -6.68
CA PRO A 97 11.13 10.68 -7.94
C PRO A 97 12.42 10.17 -8.61
N GLY A 98 12.27 9.09 -9.39
CA GLY A 98 13.35 8.55 -10.22
C GLY A 98 14.30 7.59 -9.51
N GLN A 99 15.33 7.15 -10.23
CA GLN A 99 16.41 6.33 -9.68
C GLN A 99 17.46 7.21 -9.02
N ARG A 100 18.20 6.64 -8.07
CA ARG A 100 19.25 7.41 -7.39
C ARG A 100 20.42 7.69 -8.34
N PRO A 101 20.82 8.97 -8.54
CA PRO A 101 21.98 9.29 -9.37
C PRO A 101 23.28 8.68 -8.83
N ARG A 102 24.21 8.38 -9.73
CA ARG A 102 25.53 7.89 -9.33
C ARG A 102 26.28 8.95 -8.54
N GLY A 103 26.73 8.60 -7.34
CA GLY A 103 27.48 9.51 -6.45
C GLY A 103 26.59 10.34 -5.53
N ASP A 104 25.27 10.24 -5.66
CA ASP A 104 24.34 10.81 -4.69
C ASP A 104 24.56 10.16 -3.30
N LYS A 105 24.37 10.94 -2.23
CA LYS A 105 24.55 10.49 -0.83
C LYS A 105 23.24 10.27 -0.10
N THR A 106 22.13 10.69 -0.69
CA THR A 106 20.78 10.48 -0.18
C THR A 106 20.51 8.98 -0.06
N PRO A 107 19.86 8.51 1.02
CA PRO A 107 19.50 7.12 1.18
C PRO A 107 18.80 6.57 -0.06
N LYS A 108 19.20 5.36 -0.47
CA LYS A 108 18.73 4.76 -1.72
C LYS A 108 17.20 4.62 -1.74
N LEU A 109 16.62 4.23 -0.62
CA LEU A 109 15.18 3.99 -0.53
C LEU A 109 14.37 5.28 -0.49
N ASP A 110 14.96 6.46 -0.25
CA ASP A 110 14.20 7.72 -0.35
C ASP A 110 13.73 7.98 -1.80
N PHE A 111 14.42 7.36 -2.78
CA PHE A 111 14.04 7.37 -4.18
C PHE A 111 12.94 6.34 -4.46
N HIS A 112 11.79 6.82 -4.93
CA HIS A 112 10.62 6.03 -5.25
C HIS A 112 10.92 4.88 -6.23
N ALA A 113 11.68 5.14 -7.31
CA ALA A 113 11.97 4.08 -8.27
C ALA A 113 12.88 3.01 -7.67
N GLU A 114 13.76 3.35 -6.72
CA GLU A 114 14.59 2.36 -6.03
C GLU A 114 13.75 1.48 -5.10
N ALA A 115 12.84 2.07 -4.32
CA ALA A 115 11.90 1.31 -3.48
C ALA A 115 11.02 0.37 -4.30
N MET A 116 10.49 0.85 -5.43
CA MET A 116 9.70 0.05 -6.36
C MET A 116 10.50 -1.10 -6.98
N HIS A 117 11.72 -0.82 -7.48
CA HIS A 117 12.55 -1.88 -8.04
C HIS A 117 13.00 -2.89 -6.98
N ASP A 118 13.24 -2.45 -5.75
CA ASP A 118 13.58 -3.34 -4.65
C ASP A 118 12.40 -4.26 -4.32
N SER A 119 11.19 -3.73 -4.15
CA SER A 119 10.00 -4.53 -3.85
C SER A 119 9.61 -5.49 -4.98
N CYS A 120 9.49 -5.00 -6.22
CA CYS A 120 8.97 -5.80 -7.32
C CYS A 120 10.05 -6.71 -7.93
N ARG A 121 11.20 -6.13 -8.32
CA ARG A 121 12.20 -6.85 -9.13
C ARG A 121 12.98 -7.86 -8.30
N SER A 122 13.21 -7.60 -7.00
CA SER A 122 13.93 -8.56 -6.15
C SER A 122 13.12 -9.84 -5.94
N CYS A 123 11.81 -9.71 -5.65
CA CYS A 123 10.89 -10.83 -5.48
C CYS A 123 10.76 -11.63 -6.78
N HIS A 124 10.53 -10.97 -7.91
CA HIS A 124 10.49 -11.65 -9.21
C HIS A 124 11.81 -12.37 -9.55
N ALA A 125 12.95 -11.74 -9.27
CA ALA A 125 14.25 -12.36 -9.49
C ALA A 125 14.47 -13.56 -8.57
N GLN A 126 14.01 -13.51 -7.31
CA GLN A 126 14.03 -14.63 -6.39
C GLN A 126 13.16 -15.78 -6.88
N PHE A 127 11.91 -15.50 -7.22
CA PHE A 127 10.97 -16.49 -7.77
C PHE A 127 11.57 -17.21 -9.00
N ASN A 128 12.12 -16.45 -9.94
CA ASN A 128 12.77 -17.00 -11.12
C ASN A 128 13.97 -17.90 -10.77
N ARG A 129 14.79 -17.52 -9.78
CA ARG A 129 15.91 -18.34 -9.31
C ARG A 129 15.42 -19.65 -8.68
N GLU A 130 14.39 -19.59 -7.85
CA GLU A 130 13.84 -20.75 -7.14
C GLU A 130 13.14 -21.73 -8.10
N LYS A 131 12.45 -21.23 -9.11
CA LYS A 131 11.82 -22.05 -10.14
C LYS A 131 12.78 -22.54 -11.23
N GLY A 132 13.95 -21.91 -11.37
CA GLY A 132 14.86 -22.18 -12.48
C GLY A 132 14.32 -21.73 -13.84
N GLU A 133 13.32 -20.85 -13.84
CA GLU A 133 12.61 -20.37 -15.04
C GLU A 133 12.59 -18.83 -15.06
N ARG A 134 12.35 -18.23 -16.23
CA ARG A 134 12.27 -16.77 -16.39
C ARG A 134 10.83 -16.33 -16.66
N ILE A 135 9.94 -16.63 -15.72
CA ILE A 135 8.50 -16.35 -15.83
C ILE A 135 8.18 -14.94 -15.34
N ALA A 136 8.66 -14.57 -14.16
CA ALA A 136 8.37 -13.27 -13.56
C ALA A 136 9.19 -12.16 -14.25
N PRO A 137 8.59 -10.99 -14.53
CA PRO A 137 9.26 -9.94 -15.30
C PRO A 137 10.37 -9.27 -14.48
N ILE A 138 11.59 -9.20 -15.04
CA ILE A 138 12.76 -8.62 -14.37
C ILE A 138 13.54 -7.64 -15.25
N MET A 139 13.23 -7.59 -16.55
CA MET A 139 13.79 -6.65 -17.51
C MET A 139 12.93 -5.40 -17.58
N CYS A 140 13.54 -4.24 -17.84
CA CYS A 140 12.88 -2.94 -17.81
C CYS A 140 11.60 -2.91 -18.68
N ASN A 141 11.68 -3.43 -19.90
CA ASN A 141 10.58 -3.44 -20.87
C ASN A 141 9.53 -4.55 -20.63
N GLN A 142 9.74 -5.44 -19.68
CA GLN A 142 8.73 -6.42 -19.28
C GLN A 142 7.74 -5.84 -18.26
N CYS A 143 8.15 -4.82 -17.49
CA CYS A 143 7.27 -4.10 -16.56
C CYS A 143 6.82 -2.75 -17.14
N HIS A 144 7.75 -2.00 -17.75
CA HIS A 144 7.47 -0.73 -18.40
C HIS A 144 7.12 -0.97 -19.87
N THR A 145 5.99 -1.64 -20.10
CA THR A 145 5.49 -1.98 -21.42
C THR A 145 4.83 -0.75 -22.06
N ASN A 146 5.20 -0.47 -23.32
CA ASN A 146 4.48 0.42 -24.22
C ASN A 146 3.62 -0.41 -25.17
#